data_AF-A0A4S8M5C0-F1
#
_entry.id   AF-A0A4S8M5C0-F1
#
_cell.length_a   1.000
_cell.length_b   1.000
_cell.length_c   1.000
_cell.angle_alpha   90.00
_cell.angle_beta   90.00
_cell.angle_gamma   90.00
#
_symmetry.space_group_name_H-M   'P 1'
#
loop_
_entity.id
_entity.type
_entity.pdbx_description
1 polymer ?
#
loop_
_entity_poly.entity_id
_entity_poly.type
_entity_poly.pdbx_seq_one_letter_code
_entity_poly.pdbx_strand_id
1 'polypeptide(L)'
;MKFFATLLASSFTVATVAAQFGSALVINTPARLVEGQSALLTWSGGVAPYELSVQAGNAPGKTLEDLGKQDGTSFTWQVDIAAGTSVEFEVVDSAGSVAQSAAVTIQ
;
A
#
# COMPACT_ATOMS: atom_id res chain seq x y z
N MET A 1 56.71 33.73 13.87
CA MET A 1 55.55 34.06 13.01
C MET A 1 55.63 33.29 11.70
N LYS A 2 54.81 32.25 11.53
CA LYS A 2 54.12 31.93 10.26
C LYS A 2 53.13 30.81 10.53
N PHE A 3 51.85 31.13 10.36
CA PHE A 3 50.69 30.26 10.49
C PHE A 3 50.58 29.35 9.27
N PHE A 4 50.10 28.12 9.43
CA PHE A 4 49.48 27.36 8.35
C PHE A 4 48.25 26.62 8.88
N ALA A 5 47.09 27.03 8.38
CA ALA A 5 45.76 26.52 8.72
C ALA A 5 45.49 25.18 8.03
N THR A 6 44.92 24.23 8.76
CA THR A 6 44.44 22.96 8.19
C THR A 6 42.91 23.01 8.14
N LEU A 7 42.36 23.00 6.93
CA LEU A 7 40.93 23.00 6.63
C LEU A 7 40.24 21.73 7.17
N LEU A 8 39.07 21.88 7.80
CA LEU A 8 38.12 20.79 7.99
C LEU A 8 37.42 20.48 6.66
N ALA A 9 37.50 19.22 6.20
CA ALA A 9 36.70 18.73 5.08
C ALA A 9 35.48 17.96 5.64
N SER A 10 34.35 18.66 5.79
CA SER A 10 33.06 18.04 6.12
C SER A 10 32.45 17.45 4.85
N SER A 11 32.54 16.13 4.69
CA SER A 11 31.92 15.42 3.56
C SER A 11 30.44 15.17 3.88
N PHE A 12 29.54 15.94 3.27
CA PHE A 12 28.11 15.63 3.24
C PHE A 12 27.89 14.58 2.15
N THR A 13 27.66 13.33 2.53
CA THR A 13 27.20 12.29 1.61
C THR A 13 25.72 12.52 1.32
N VAL A 14 25.40 12.99 0.12
CA VAL A 14 24.03 12.96 -0.39
C VAL A 14 23.70 11.51 -0.71
N ALA A 15 22.86 10.88 0.11
CA ALA A 15 22.28 9.58 -0.21
C ALA A 15 21.33 9.76 -1.39
N THR A 16 21.75 9.33 -2.58
CA THR A 16 20.84 9.19 -3.72
C THR A 16 19.86 8.05 -3.41
N VAL A 17 18.61 8.39 -3.10
CA VAL A 17 17.52 7.41 -3.09
C VAL A 17 17.30 7.01 -4.54
N ALA A 18 17.92 5.90 -4.97
CA ALA A 18 17.53 5.27 -6.22
C ALA A 18 16.11 4.70 -5.99
N ALA A 19 15.10 5.33 -6.60
CA ALA A 19 13.78 4.73 -6.68
C ALA A 19 13.91 3.43 -7.47
N GLN A 20 13.94 2.31 -6.76
CA GLN A 20 13.82 1.00 -7.38
C GLN A 20 12.38 0.88 -7.86
N PHE A 21 12.13 1.25 -9.13
CA PHE A 21 10.82 1.08 -9.73
C PHE A 21 10.53 -0.43 -9.81
N GLY A 22 9.77 -0.93 -8.83
CA GLY A 22 9.07 -2.20 -8.97
C GLY A 22 8.17 -2.14 -10.20
N SER A 23 7.79 -3.30 -10.74
CA SER A 23 6.71 -3.36 -11.75
C SER A 23 5.47 -2.64 -11.21
N ALA A 24 4.61 -2.12 -12.11
CA ALA A 24 3.44 -1.34 -11.71
C ALA A 24 2.63 -2.09 -10.64
N LEU A 25 2.38 -1.43 -9.50
CA LEU A 25 1.59 -1.99 -8.42
C LEU A 25 0.14 -2.16 -8.91
N VAL A 26 -0.41 -3.35 -8.74
CA VAL A 26 -1.80 -3.68 -9.10
C VAL A 26 -2.38 -4.63 -8.07
N ILE A 27 -3.66 -4.48 -7.75
CA ILE A 27 -4.41 -5.35 -6.82
C ILE A 27 -5.60 -6.00 -7.54
N ASN A 28 -5.94 -7.24 -7.17
CA ASN A 28 -7.10 -7.92 -7.74
C ASN A 28 -8.41 -7.29 -7.26
N THR A 29 -9.45 -7.40 -8.10
CA THR A 29 -10.83 -7.16 -7.68
C THR A 29 -11.49 -8.50 -7.37
N PRO A 30 -11.90 -8.78 -6.13
CA PRO A 30 -12.64 -10.00 -5.81
C PRO A 30 -13.96 -10.07 -6.58
N ALA A 31 -14.23 -11.19 -7.25
CA ALA A 31 -15.47 -11.36 -8.01
C ALA A 31 -16.73 -11.44 -7.13
N ARG A 32 -16.56 -11.85 -5.87
CA ARG A 32 -17.63 -11.98 -4.89
C ARG A 32 -17.11 -11.81 -3.47
N LEU A 33 -17.81 -11.03 -2.67
CA LEU A 33 -17.61 -10.86 -1.23
C LEU A 33 -18.91 -11.25 -0.52
N VAL A 34 -18.80 -11.96 0.59
CA VAL A 34 -19.94 -12.36 1.42
C VAL A 34 -19.61 -12.06 2.86
N GLU A 35 -20.52 -11.41 3.56
CA GLU A 35 -20.36 -11.13 4.98
C GLU A 35 -20.08 -12.42 5.77
N GLY A 36 -19.07 -12.38 6.64
CA GLY A 36 -18.64 -13.52 7.45
C GLY A 36 -17.84 -14.59 6.72
N GLN A 37 -17.53 -14.43 5.42
CA GLN A 37 -16.65 -15.34 4.67
C GLN A 37 -15.24 -14.76 4.50
N SER A 38 -14.27 -15.62 4.25
CA SER A 38 -12.91 -15.17 3.91
C SER A 38 -12.78 -14.83 2.42
N ALA A 39 -12.12 -13.72 2.12
CA ALA A 39 -11.78 -13.29 0.78
C ALA A 39 -10.26 -13.18 0.62
N LEU A 40 -9.72 -13.76 -0.45
CA LEU A 40 -8.30 -13.64 -0.78
C LEU A 40 -8.06 -12.37 -1.60
N LEU A 41 -7.24 -11.49 -1.05
CA LEU A 41 -6.69 -10.32 -1.72
C LEU A 41 -5.26 -10.63 -2.15
N THR A 42 -4.91 -10.21 -3.36
CA THR A 42 -3.60 -10.42 -3.98
C THR A 42 -3.22 -9.20 -4.78
N TRP A 43 -1.95 -8.80 -4.69
CA TRP A 43 -1.38 -7.75 -5.50
C TRP A 43 -0.07 -8.21 -6.13
N SER A 44 0.46 -7.42 -7.06
CA SER A 44 1.76 -7.66 -7.68
C SER A 44 2.42 -6.34 -8.05
N GLY A 45 3.74 -6.36 -8.20
CA GLY A 45 4.52 -5.14 -8.41
C GLY A 45 4.74 -4.35 -7.12
N GLY A 46 5.26 -3.14 -7.28
CA GLY A 46 5.65 -2.26 -6.18
C GLY A 46 6.85 -2.76 -5.37
N VAL A 47 7.05 -2.13 -4.20
CA VAL A 47 8.14 -2.42 -3.27
C VAL A 47 7.60 -2.60 -1.85
N ALA A 48 7.73 -3.80 -1.31
CA ALA A 48 7.38 -4.10 0.08
C ALA A 48 8.13 -3.17 1.07
N PRO A 49 7.54 -2.87 2.24
CA PRO A 49 6.22 -3.30 2.69
C PRO A 49 5.05 -2.58 2.02
N TYR A 50 3.85 -3.13 2.19
CA TYR A 50 2.60 -2.61 1.65
C TYR A 50 1.61 -2.30 2.79
N GLU A 51 0.97 -1.13 2.77
CA GLU A 51 -0.18 -0.83 3.61
C GLU A 51 -1.46 -1.20 2.85
N LEU A 52 -2.31 -2.04 3.44
CA LEU A 52 -3.53 -2.54 2.83
C LEU A 52 -4.75 -2.00 3.58
N SER A 53 -5.76 -1.51 2.85
CA SER A 53 -6.97 -0.98 3.45
C SER A 53 -8.22 -1.27 2.62
N VAL A 54 -9.37 -1.24 3.29
CA VAL A 54 -10.70 -1.30 2.68
C VAL A 54 -11.29 0.11 2.69
N GLN A 55 -11.61 0.61 1.51
CA GLN A 55 -12.16 1.95 1.26
C GLN A 55 -13.65 1.86 0.92
N ALA A 56 -14.38 2.96 1.12
CA ALA A 56 -15.76 3.07 0.68
C ALA A 56 -15.83 3.25 -0.84
N GLY A 57 -16.42 2.29 -1.56
CA GLY A 57 -16.48 2.31 -3.03
C GLY A 57 -17.36 3.41 -3.63
N ASN A 58 -18.07 4.19 -2.80
CA ASN A 58 -18.92 5.32 -3.20
C ASN A 58 -18.48 6.66 -2.59
N ALA A 59 -17.40 6.68 -1.80
CA ALA A 59 -16.92 7.87 -1.10
C ALA A 59 -15.38 7.86 -1.08
N PRO A 60 -14.74 8.44 -2.12
CA PRO A 60 -13.27 8.47 -2.23
C PRO A 60 -12.60 9.03 -0.97
N GLY A 61 -11.54 8.37 -0.51
CA GLY A 61 -10.76 8.77 0.66
C GLY A 61 -11.38 8.43 2.02
N LYS A 62 -12.51 7.72 2.05
CA LYS A 62 -13.09 7.20 3.29
C LYS A 62 -12.65 5.75 3.53
N THR A 63 -11.66 5.57 4.39
CA THR A 63 -11.28 4.24 4.90
C THR A 63 -12.41 3.66 5.76
N LEU A 64 -12.83 2.45 5.42
CA LEU A 64 -13.77 1.65 6.22
C LEU A 64 -13.01 0.75 7.20
N GLU A 65 -11.88 0.19 6.76
CA GLU A 65 -11.04 -0.70 7.57
C GLU A 65 -9.57 -0.59 7.16
N ASP A 66 -8.68 -0.65 8.15
CA ASP A 66 -7.24 -0.74 7.94
C ASP A 66 -6.81 -2.19 8.20
N LEU A 67 -6.29 -2.87 7.16
CA LEU A 67 -5.83 -4.25 7.23
C LEU A 67 -4.34 -4.35 7.59
N GLY A 68 -3.69 -3.19 7.74
CA GLY A 68 -2.33 -3.02 8.22
C GLY A 68 -1.26 -3.38 7.20
N LYS A 69 -0.02 -3.34 7.69
CA LYS A 69 1.19 -3.58 6.94
C LYS A 69 1.39 -5.05 6.57
N GLN A 70 1.71 -5.28 5.31
CA GLN A 70 1.95 -6.59 4.70
C GLN A 70 3.36 -6.62 4.08
N ASP A 71 4.15 -7.65 4.40
CA ASP A 71 5.44 -7.90 3.73
C ASP A 71 5.30 -8.80 2.50
N GLY A 72 4.21 -9.57 2.42
CA GLY A 72 3.86 -10.42 1.29
C GLY A 72 3.03 -9.69 0.23
N THR A 73 2.52 -10.45 -0.74
CA THR A 73 1.68 -9.93 -1.84
C THR A 73 0.26 -10.50 -1.82
N SER A 74 -0.17 -11.00 -0.67
CA SER A 74 -1.50 -11.56 -0.47
C SER A 74 -1.95 -11.42 0.97
N PHE A 75 -3.25 -11.25 1.18
CA PHE A 75 -3.87 -11.18 2.49
C PHE A 75 -5.25 -11.87 2.44
N THR A 76 -5.54 -12.70 3.44
CA THR A 76 -6.87 -13.28 3.59
C THR A 76 -7.68 -12.40 4.53
N TRP A 77 -8.60 -11.63 3.96
CA TRP A 77 -9.50 -10.78 4.71
C TRP A 77 -10.73 -11.57 5.18
N GLN A 78 -11.05 -11.44 6.46
CA GLN A 78 -12.33 -11.89 6.99
C GLN A 78 -13.34 -10.79 6.72
N VAL A 79 -14.28 -10.99 5.78
CA VAL A 79 -15.25 -9.97 5.42
C VAL A 79 -16.17 -9.71 6.62
N ASP A 80 -15.91 -8.63 7.35
CA ASP A 80 -16.62 -8.25 8.57
C ASP A 80 -17.41 -6.94 8.43
N ILE A 81 -17.37 -6.34 7.23
CA ILE A 81 -18.22 -5.24 6.83
C ILE A 81 -19.59 -5.79 6.39
N ALA A 82 -20.66 -5.15 6.85
CA ALA A 82 -22.04 -5.56 6.60
C ALA A 82 -22.40 -5.64 5.11
N ALA A 83 -23.18 -6.66 4.76
CA ALA A 83 -23.75 -6.84 3.42
C ALA A 83 -24.51 -5.59 2.94
N GLY A 84 -24.48 -5.35 1.63
CA GLY A 84 -25.00 -4.14 0.98
C GLY A 84 -24.03 -2.97 0.98
N THR A 85 -22.88 -3.07 1.65
CA THR A 85 -21.83 -2.04 1.60
C THR A 85 -21.00 -2.19 0.32
N SER A 86 -20.80 -1.08 -0.40
CA SER A 86 -19.87 -1.01 -1.53
C SER A 86 -18.46 -0.70 -1.03
N VAL A 87 -17.51 -1.58 -1.33
CA VAL A 87 -16.12 -1.49 -0.87
C VAL A 87 -15.14 -1.53 -2.04
N GLU A 88 -13.97 -0.95 -1.82
CA GLU A 88 -12.82 -0.98 -2.72
C GLU A 88 -11.57 -1.33 -1.90
N PHE A 89 -10.59 -2.00 -2.51
CA PHE A 89 -9.33 -2.32 -1.84
C PHE A 89 -8.22 -1.42 -2.35
N GLU A 90 -7.49 -0.80 -1.43
CA GLU A 90 -6.33 0.03 -1.73
C GLU A 90 -5.09 -0.59 -1.11
N VAL A 91 -4.02 -0.65 -1.91
CA VAL A 91 -2.68 -1.02 -1.44
C VAL A 91 -1.69 0.08 -1.78
N VAL A 92 -0.91 0.50 -0.78
CA VAL A 92 0.14 1.51 -0.91
C VAL A 92 1.47 0.86 -0.60
N ASP A 93 2.43 0.92 -1.52
CA ASP A 93 3.78 0.37 -1.28
C ASP A 93 4.69 1.36 -0.54
N SER A 94 5.86 0.88 -0.11
CA SER A 94 6.85 1.69 0.61
C SER A 94 7.49 2.80 -0.20
N ALA A 95 7.36 2.77 -1.53
CA ALA A 95 7.82 3.82 -2.44
C ALA A 95 6.72 4.87 -2.70
N GLY A 96 5.52 4.70 -2.14
CA GLY A 96 4.37 5.58 -2.31
C GLY A 96 3.54 5.29 -3.56
N SER A 97 3.75 4.16 -4.23
CA SER A 97 2.88 3.70 -5.32
C SER A 97 1.55 3.23 -4.76
N VAL A 98 0.45 3.63 -5.38
CA VAL A 98 -0.91 3.26 -4.97
C VAL A 98 -1.54 2.39 -6.04
N ALA A 99 -2.23 1.33 -5.63
CA ALA A 99 -3.11 0.55 -6.48
C ALA A 99 -4.48 0.35 -5.82
N GLN A 100 -5.52 0.39 -6.65
CA GLN A 100 -6.91 0.30 -6.24
C GLN A 100 -7.64 -0.77 -7.05
N SER A 101 -8.57 -1.47 -6.41
CA SER A 101 -9.49 -2.38 -7.11
C SER A 101 -10.66 -1.62 -7.73
N ALA A 102 -11.53 -2.32 -8.47
CA ALA A 102 -12.88 -1.79 -8.71
C ALA A 102 -13.74 -1.96 -7.45
N ALA A 103 -14.81 -1.17 -7.35
CA ALA A 103 -15.78 -1.28 -6.27
C ALA A 103 -16.61 -2.58 -6.38
N VAL A 104 -16.85 -3.24 -5.24
CA VAL A 104 -17.62 -4.48 -5.11
C VAL A 104 -18.62 -4.36 -3.97
N THR A 105 -19.87 -4.76 -4.20
CA THR A 105 -20.89 -4.79 -3.13
C THR A 105 -20.86 -6.13 -2.40
N ILE A 106 -20.69 -6.07 -1.08
CA ILE A 106 -20.73 -7.25 -0.20
C ILE A 106 -22.15 -7.85 -0.20
N GLN A 107 -22.24 -9.17 -0.33
CA GLN A 107 -23.48 -9.95 -0.36
C GLN A 107 -23.81 -10.57 0.98
#